data_AF-A0A6A0IM51-F1
#
_entry.id   AF-A0A6A0IM51-F1
#
_cell.length_a   1.000
_cell.length_b   1.000
_cell.length_c   1.000
_cell.angle_alpha   90.00
_cell.angle_beta   90.00
_cell.angle_gamma   90.00
#
_symmetry.space_group_name_H-M   'P 1'
#
loop_
_entity.id
_entity.type
_entity.pdbx_description
1 polymer ?
#
loop_
_entity_poly.entity_id
_entity_poly.type
_entity_poly.pdbx_seq_one_letter_code
_entity_poly.pdbx_strand_id
1 'polypeptide(L)'
;MNQENVVTRLAGGALAVAAAVLLCLPAAAQNVVPNANFDTSDLTAWTVYPNLSLQQVPGADAFGNPASGSGHVVNSAAGAYNAGPSACFPSSVTGGSLYDWGATVRVPSGQTATGQAFVYVYWYSTVGCVSGWIQADGSPVVAADGGWHLTTVTNFAAPAAAQSVAVYLQVYKDVAGGTFEAYFDRVFFGPAGTTPVTLQGFSAD
;
A
#
# COMPACT_ATOMS: atom_id res chain seq x y z
N MET A 1 -43.46 -72.50 14.81
CA MET A 1 -44.38 -71.43 14.38
C MET A 1 -43.95 -70.17 15.12
N ASN A 2 -43.30 -69.15 14.56
CA ASN A 2 -43.26 -68.65 13.19
C ASN A 2 -41.82 -68.32 12.76
N GLN A 3 -41.47 -68.68 11.53
CA GLN A 3 -40.33 -68.12 10.78
C GLN A 3 -40.78 -66.80 10.16
N GLU A 4 -39.97 -65.74 10.21
CA GLU A 4 -39.92 -64.72 9.15
C GLU A 4 -38.51 -64.10 9.02
N ASN A 5 -37.85 -64.50 7.92
CA ASN A 5 -37.09 -63.71 6.94
C ASN A 5 -35.96 -62.76 7.41
N VAL A 6 -34.74 -63.32 7.31
CA VAL A 6 -33.48 -62.60 7.10
C VAL A 6 -33.50 -61.95 5.70
N VAL A 7 -33.46 -60.62 5.63
CA VAL A 7 -33.20 -59.88 4.38
C VAL A 7 -31.80 -59.28 4.45
N THR A 8 -30.86 -59.98 3.81
CA THR A 8 -29.52 -59.50 3.48
C THR A 8 -29.61 -58.43 2.38
N ARG A 9 -29.09 -57.23 2.62
CA ARG A 9 -28.79 -56.26 1.55
C ARG A 9 -27.29 -55.94 1.54
N LEU A 10 -26.63 -56.48 0.52
CA LEU A 10 -25.26 -56.17 0.11
C LEU A 10 -25.24 -54.90 -0.75
N ALA A 11 -24.11 -54.19 -0.64
CA ALA A 11 -23.46 -53.36 -1.65
C ALA A 11 -24.13 -52.04 -2.07
N GLY A 12 -23.38 -50.96 -1.87
CA GLY A 12 -23.65 -49.64 -2.42
C GLY A 12 -22.56 -48.64 -2.04
N GLY A 13 -21.30 -48.99 -2.31
CA GLY A 13 -20.19 -48.05 -2.20
C GLY A 13 -20.34 -46.96 -3.25
N ALA A 14 -20.37 -45.71 -2.81
CA ALA A 14 -20.07 -44.55 -3.63
C ALA A 14 -19.25 -43.59 -2.76
N LEU A 15 -17.94 -43.81 -2.81
CA LEU A 15 -16.91 -42.94 -2.28
C LEU A 15 -16.99 -41.61 -3.05
N ALA A 16 -17.78 -40.65 -2.57
CA ALA A 16 -17.76 -39.29 -3.09
C ALA A 16 -16.50 -38.59 -2.54
N VAL A 17 -15.35 -38.89 -3.14
CA VAL A 17 -14.16 -38.03 -3.06
C VAL A 17 -14.51 -36.77 -3.83
N ALA A 18 -15.22 -35.84 -3.20
CA ALA A 18 -15.33 -34.48 -3.65
C ALA A 18 -13.90 -33.94 -3.63
N ALA A 19 -13.24 -33.96 -4.79
CA ALA A 19 -11.98 -33.31 -5.03
C ALA A 19 -12.21 -31.81 -4.82
N ALA A 20 -12.05 -31.36 -3.57
CA ALA A 20 -11.76 -29.98 -3.26
C ALA A 20 -10.39 -29.70 -3.86
N VAL A 21 -10.39 -29.36 -5.16
CA VAL A 21 -9.32 -28.58 -5.75
C VAL A 21 -9.37 -27.26 -5.00
N LEU A 22 -8.70 -27.21 -3.85
CA LEU A 22 -8.22 -25.95 -3.30
C LEU A 22 -7.38 -25.38 -4.43
N LEU A 23 -7.97 -24.44 -5.17
CA LEU A 23 -7.21 -23.49 -5.94
C LEU A 23 -6.37 -22.75 -4.90
N CYS A 24 -5.17 -23.27 -4.63
CA CYS A 24 -4.06 -22.45 -4.20
C CYS A 24 -3.81 -21.49 -5.36
N LEU A 25 -4.68 -20.47 -5.45
CA LEU A 25 -4.32 -19.27 -6.16
C LEU A 25 -3.00 -18.86 -5.51
N PRO A 26 -1.92 -18.66 -6.31
CA PRO A 26 -0.72 -18.07 -5.75
C PRO A 26 -1.17 -16.85 -4.96
N ALA A 27 -0.60 -16.64 -3.77
CA ALA A 27 -0.84 -15.44 -2.97
C ALA A 27 -0.42 -14.24 -3.82
N ALA A 28 -1.31 -13.84 -4.72
CA ALA A 28 -1.01 -12.98 -5.83
C ALA A 28 -0.95 -11.60 -5.25
N ALA A 29 0.22 -10.95 -5.33
CA ALA A 29 0.38 -9.51 -5.53
C ALA A 29 -0.69 -8.61 -4.89
N GLN A 30 -1.06 -8.87 -3.64
CA GLN A 30 -2.12 -8.13 -2.96
C GLN A 30 -1.51 -6.88 -2.36
N ASN A 31 -2.02 -5.72 -2.77
CA ASN A 31 -1.71 -4.47 -2.10
C ASN A 31 -2.23 -4.55 -0.66
N VAL A 32 -1.33 -4.48 0.31
CA VAL A 32 -1.70 -4.56 1.72
C VAL A 32 -1.99 -3.19 2.34
N VAL A 33 -1.79 -2.09 1.60
CA VAL A 33 -1.99 -0.73 2.11
C VAL A 33 -3.48 -0.45 2.33
N PRO A 34 -3.93 -0.15 3.57
CA PRO A 34 -5.32 0.19 3.85
C PRO A 34 -5.67 1.55 3.25
N ASN A 35 -6.88 1.66 2.70
CA ASN A 35 -7.38 2.88 2.07
C ASN A 35 -6.37 3.48 1.06
N ALA A 36 -5.75 2.62 0.25
CA ALA A 36 -4.67 2.94 -0.69
C ALA A 36 -5.00 4.08 -1.69
N ASN A 37 -6.26 4.21 -2.09
CA ASN A 37 -6.73 5.24 -3.02
C ASN A 37 -7.44 6.41 -2.30
N PHE A 38 -7.49 6.40 -0.96
CA PHE A 38 -8.20 7.43 -0.19
C PHE A 38 -9.66 7.61 -0.64
N ASP A 39 -10.34 6.50 -0.93
CA ASP A 39 -11.75 6.46 -1.34
C ASP A 39 -12.70 6.82 -0.18
N THR A 40 -12.22 6.70 1.06
CA THR A 40 -12.98 7.04 2.26
C THR A 40 -12.25 8.08 3.11
N SER A 41 -13.02 8.88 3.87
CA SER A 41 -12.47 9.84 4.83
C SER A 41 -11.91 9.19 6.10
N ASP A 42 -12.00 7.86 6.24
CA ASP A 42 -11.38 7.15 7.35
C ASP A 42 -9.87 7.01 7.12
N LEU A 43 -9.12 7.78 7.89
CA LEU A 43 -7.66 7.82 7.86
C LEU A 43 -7.04 7.19 9.11
N THR A 44 -7.81 6.44 9.90
CA THR A 44 -7.36 5.89 11.20
C THR A 44 -6.20 4.90 11.08
N ALA A 45 -6.01 4.30 9.91
CA ALA A 45 -4.85 3.46 9.61
C ALA A 45 -3.53 4.24 9.44
N TRP A 46 -3.62 5.56 9.27
CA TRP A 46 -2.47 6.44 9.07
C TRP A 46 -2.14 7.20 10.36
N THR A 47 -0.90 7.07 10.82
CA THR A 47 -0.34 7.89 11.89
C THR A 47 0.22 9.18 11.29
N VAL A 48 -0.30 10.32 11.74
CA VAL A 48 0.15 11.65 11.30
C VAL A 48 1.06 12.26 12.35
N TYR A 49 2.27 12.66 11.97
CA TYR A 49 3.23 13.31 12.87
C TYR A 49 2.89 14.79 13.10
N PRO A 50 3.37 15.39 14.22
CA PRO A 50 3.23 16.83 14.44
C PRO A 50 3.76 17.66 13.27
N ASN A 51 3.11 18.79 12.98
CA ASN A 51 3.41 19.70 11.86
C ASN A 51 3.10 19.14 10.45
N LEU A 52 2.45 17.99 10.39
CA LEU A 52 1.85 17.46 9.17
C LEU A 52 0.32 17.44 9.30
N SER A 53 -0.36 17.44 8.15
CA SER A 53 -1.76 17.03 8.06
C SER A 53 -1.93 15.99 6.96
N LEU A 54 -2.90 15.10 7.12
CA LEU A 54 -3.40 14.23 6.06
C LEU A 54 -4.90 14.44 5.96
N GLN A 55 -5.39 14.74 4.76
CA GLN A 55 -6.81 14.89 4.47
C GLN A 55 -7.16 14.10 3.22
N GLN A 56 -8.36 13.55 3.18
CA GLN A 56 -8.90 12.97 1.95
C GLN A 56 -9.47 14.10 1.09
N VAL A 57 -9.15 14.10 -0.20
CA VAL A 57 -9.65 15.08 -1.18
C VAL A 57 -10.46 14.35 -2.26
N PRO A 58 -11.80 14.39 -2.18
CA PRO A 58 -12.66 13.75 -3.17
C PRO A 58 -12.44 14.32 -4.58
N GLY A 59 -12.45 13.46 -5.60
CA GLY A 59 -12.37 13.85 -7.01
C GLY A 59 -11.00 14.33 -7.47
N ALA A 60 -10.03 14.51 -6.56
CA ALA A 60 -8.62 14.58 -6.90
C ALA A 60 -8.11 13.14 -7.05
N ASP A 61 -8.32 12.54 -8.22
CA ASP A 61 -7.90 11.16 -8.53
C ASP A 61 -6.87 11.19 -9.67
N ALA A 62 -5.86 10.32 -9.60
CA ALA A 62 -4.78 10.29 -10.60
C ALA A 62 -5.25 9.88 -12.01
N PHE A 63 -6.40 9.21 -12.13
CA PHE A 63 -7.01 8.75 -13.39
C PHE A 63 -8.30 9.51 -13.74
N GLY A 64 -8.63 10.55 -12.97
CA GLY A 64 -9.83 11.35 -13.16
C GLY A 64 -11.13 10.63 -12.79
N ASN A 65 -11.09 9.57 -11.97
CA ASN A 65 -12.28 8.92 -11.45
C ASN A 65 -12.93 9.80 -10.37
N PRO A 66 -14.15 10.34 -10.59
CA PRO A 66 -14.80 11.24 -9.63
C PRO A 66 -15.26 10.54 -8.34
N ALA A 67 -15.32 9.20 -8.33
CA ALA A 67 -15.68 8.41 -7.14
C ALA A 67 -14.47 8.08 -6.26
N SER A 68 -13.25 8.38 -6.72
CA SER A 68 -11.99 8.14 -6.01
C SER A 68 -11.43 9.45 -5.46
N GLY A 69 -10.51 9.35 -4.51
CA GLY A 69 -9.89 10.48 -3.84
C GLY A 69 -8.37 10.48 -3.93
N SER A 70 -7.76 11.37 -3.15
CA SER A 70 -6.33 11.35 -2.85
C SER A 70 -6.08 11.76 -1.41
N GLY A 71 -4.96 11.31 -0.87
CA GLY A 71 -4.41 11.80 0.39
C GLY A 71 -3.64 13.08 0.15
N HIS A 72 -4.16 14.21 0.61
CA HIS A 72 -3.48 15.50 0.62
C HIS A 72 -2.66 15.63 1.90
N VAL A 73 -1.34 15.69 1.72
CA VAL A 73 -0.38 15.83 2.80
C VAL A 73 0.23 17.22 2.75
N VAL A 74 0.15 17.94 3.87
CA VAL A 74 0.74 19.28 4.01
C VAL A 74 1.80 19.25 5.10
N ASN A 75 3.00 19.74 4.77
CA ASN A 75 4.08 19.97 5.71
C ASN A 75 4.16 21.47 6.05
N SER A 76 3.77 21.81 7.28
CA SER A 76 3.72 23.17 7.81
C SER A 76 4.76 23.43 8.90
N ALA A 77 5.75 22.55 9.05
CA ALA A 77 6.82 22.70 10.04
C ALA A 77 7.53 24.06 9.89
N ALA A 78 7.93 24.69 11.00
CA ALA A 78 8.58 26.00 10.93
C ALA A 78 9.95 25.96 10.22
N GLY A 79 10.68 24.84 10.34
CA GLY A 79 11.97 24.61 9.70
C GLY A 79 11.91 23.68 8.48
N ALA A 80 13.09 23.34 7.95
CA ALA A 80 13.22 22.20 7.04
C ALA A 80 12.79 20.92 7.78
N TYR A 81 11.98 20.10 7.13
CA TYR A 81 11.36 18.96 7.79
C TYR A 81 11.05 17.86 6.79
N ASN A 82 11.57 16.67 7.05
CA ASN A 82 11.35 15.47 6.24
C ASN A 82 10.50 14.48 7.06
N ALA A 83 9.21 14.48 6.80
CA ALA A 83 8.28 13.57 7.46
C ALA A 83 7.02 13.37 6.59
N GLY A 84 6.28 12.32 6.92
CA GLY A 84 5.06 11.94 6.21
C GLY A 84 4.14 11.13 7.12
N PRO A 85 2.82 11.13 6.87
CA PRO A 85 1.92 10.15 7.45
C PRO A 85 2.42 8.72 7.18
N SER A 86 2.25 7.83 8.15
CA SER A 86 2.72 6.45 8.03
C SER A 86 1.66 5.41 8.35
N ALA A 87 1.74 4.26 7.70
CA ALA A 87 0.95 3.07 8.00
C ALA A 87 1.89 1.91 8.29
N CYS A 88 1.68 1.22 9.43
CA CYS A 88 2.47 0.06 9.81
C CYS A 88 1.82 -1.25 9.36
N PHE A 89 2.64 -2.18 8.90
CA PHE A 89 2.24 -3.53 8.52
C PHE A 89 2.92 -4.54 9.45
N PRO A 90 2.27 -4.92 10.57
CA PRO A 90 2.91 -5.56 11.70
C PRO A 90 3.47 -6.97 11.44
N SER A 91 2.99 -7.67 10.39
CA SER A 91 3.31 -9.08 10.16
C SER A 91 3.30 -9.52 8.69
N SER A 92 3.42 -8.58 7.75
CA SER A 92 3.38 -8.88 6.29
C SER A 92 4.77 -9.08 5.67
N VAL A 93 5.84 -9.02 6.46
CA VAL A 93 7.22 -9.01 5.96
C VAL A 93 7.97 -10.27 6.34
N THR A 94 8.55 -10.90 5.33
CA THR A 94 9.54 -11.98 5.48
C THR A 94 10.87 -11.47 4.97
N GLY A 95 11.88 -11.38 5.84
CA GLY A 95 13.24 -10.96 5.45
C GLY A 95 13.79 -11.78 4.29
N GLY A 96 14.50 -11.13 3.37
CA GLY A 96 15.03 -11.72 2.14
C GLY A 96 14.00 -11.94 1.02
N SER A 97 12.70 -11.80 1.29
CA SER A 97 11.68 -11.84 0.24
C SER A 97 11.65 -10.54 -0.58
N LEU A 98 11.14 -10.62 -1.80
CA LEU A 98 11.06 -9.48 -2.71
C LEU A 98 9.74 -8.73 -2.56
N TYR A 99 9.81 -7.41 -2.50
CA TYR A 99 8.67 -6.51 -2.35
C TYR A 99 8.67 -5.40 -3.40
N ASP A 100 7.48 -4.92 -3.70
CA ASP A 100 7.21 -3.72 -4.50
C ASP A 100 6.52 -2.68 -3.62
N TRP A 101 6.81 -1.40 -3.84
CA TRP A 101 6.06 -0.30 -3.25
C TRP A 101 6.07 0.95 -4.12
N GLY A 102 5.18 1.88 -3.80
CA GLY A 102 5.09 3.15 -4.50
C GLY A 102 3.76 3.85 -4.28
N ALA A 103 3.56 4.90 -5.06
CA ALA A 103 2.29 5.63 -5.17
C ALA A 103 2.27 6.41 -6.47
N THR A 104 1.09 6.89 -6.85
CA THR A 104 0.97 7.99 -7.80
C THR A 104 0.98 9.30 -7.00
N VAL A 105 1.91 10.19 -7.31
CA VAL A 105 2.22 11.38 -6.50
C VAL A 105 2.09 12.62 -7.35
N ARG A 106 1.45 13.66 -6.83
CA ARG A 106 1.38 14.97 -7.44
C ARG A 106 1.82 16.04 -6.46
N VAL A 107 2.81 16.81 -6.85
CA VAL A 107 3.22 18.00 -6.11
C VAL A 107 2.74 19.23 -6.89
N PRO A 108 1.79 20.02 -6.37
CA PRO A 108 1.29 21.19 -7.08
C PRO A 108 2.42 22.15 -7.46
N SER A 109 2.37 22.72 -8.66
CA SER A 109 3.26 23.82 -9.05
C SER A 109 2.99 25.07 -8.20
N GLY A 110 3.99 25.95 -8.05
CA GLY A 110 3.80 27.22 -7.34
C GLY A 110 3.81 27.11 -5.82
N GLN A 111 4.45 26.06 -5.28
CA GLN A 111 4.67 25.89 -3.85
C GLN A 111 5.35 27.13 -3.24
N THR A 112 4.99 27.43 -1.99
CA THR A 112 5.60 28.54 -1.25
C THR A 112 6.98 28.18 -0.68
N ALA A 113 7.30 26.89 -0.61
CA ALA A 113 8.60 26.36 -0.21
C ALA A 113 9.10 25.34 -1.25
N THR A 114 10.42 25.19 -1.35
CA THR A 114 11.02 24.10 -2.15
C THR A 114 11.00 22.79 -1.37
N GLY A 115 10.85 21.69 -2.09
CA GLY A 115 10.73 20.37 -1.49
C GLY A 115 10.51 19.29 -2.52
N GLN A 116 10.25 18.08 -2.02
CA GLN A 116 10.03 16.89 -2.82
C GLN A 116 9.11 15.91 -2.10
N ALA A 117 8.38 15.09 -2.86
CA ALA A 117 7.50 14.07 -2.33
C ALA A 117 7.86 12.69 -2.89
N PHE A 118 7.73 11.65 -2.07
CA PHE A 118 8.05 10.27 -2.43
C PHE A 118 7.44 9.30 -1.42
N VAL A 119 7.54 8.00 -1.70
CA VAL A 119 7.15 6.95 -0.76
C VAL A 119 8.40 6.35 -0.12
N TYR A 120 8.38 6.19 1.20
CA TYR A 120 9.46 5.53 1.94
C TYR A 120 8.93 4.29 2.63
N VAL A 121 9.78 3.28 2.74
CA VAL A 121 9.54 2.11 3.60
C VAL A 121 10.58 2.08 4.70
N TYR A 122 10.14 1.87 5.94
CA TYR A 122 11.01 1.67 7.10
C TYR A 122 10.91 0.20 7.50
N TRP A 123 12.02 -0.52 7.49
CA TRP A 123 12.06 -1.93 7.86
C TRP A 123 12.41 -2.09 9.34
N TYR A 124 11.72 -3.00 10.00
CA TYR A 124 11.91 -3.27 11.42
C TYR A 124 12.17 -4.75 11.67
N SER A 125 13.06 -5.05 12.60
CA SER A 125 13.37 -6.41 13.06
C SER A 125 12.40 -6.94 14.11
N THR A 126 11.42 -6.12 14.51
CA THR A 126 10.33 -6.51 15.39
C THR A 126 9.01 -6.43 14.65
N VAL A 127 8.00 -7.15 15.13
CA VAL A 127 6.61 -6.98 14.70
C VAL A 127 6.07 -5.61 15.15
N GLY A 128 5.19 -5.01 14.37
CA GLY A 128 4.45 -3.80 14.76
C GLY A 128 5.15 -2.45 14.59
N CYS A 129 6.29 -2.38 13.89
CA CYS A 129 6.98 -1.12 13.54
C CYS A 129 7.31 -0.18 14.72
N VAL A 130 7.38 -0.68 15.95
CA VAL A 130 7.60 0.14 17.15
C VAL A 130 9.09 0.31 17.46
N SER A 131 9.89 -0.73 17.23
CA SER A 131 11.31 -0.77 17.61
C SER A 131 12.12 -1.67 16.69
N GLY A 132 13.44 -1.67 16.86
CA GLY A 132 14.31 -2.48 16.02
C GLY A 132 14.35 -1.98 14.58
N TRP A 133 14.34 -0.66 14.37
CA TRP A 133 14.59 -0.08 13.06
C TRP A 133 15.88 -0.63 12.47
N ILE A 134 15.83 -1.08 11.21
CA ILE A 134 16.97 -1.67 10.51
C ILE A 134 17.53 -0.65 9.53
N GLN A 135 16.70 -0.27 8.56
CA GLN A 135 17.03 0.65 7.49
C GLN A 135 15.73 1.22 6.93
N ALA A 136 15.87 2.16 6.00
CA ALA A 136 14.72 2.71 5.31
C ALA A 136 15.09 3.07 3.87
N ASP A 137 14.17 2.80 2.94
CA ASP A 137 14.39 2.82 1.50
C ASP A 137 13.30 3.66 0.81
N GLY A 138 13.69 4.50 -0.14
CA GLY A 138 12.81 5.45 -0.82
C GLY A 138 12.54 5.11 -2.28
N SER A 139 11.36 5.48 -2.76
CA SER A 139 11.05 5.54 -4.18
C SER A 139 11.65 6.80 -4.82
N PRO A 140 11.71 6.90 -6.16
CA PRO A 140 12.11 8.13 -6.86
C PRO A 140 11.33 9.36 -6.39
N VAL A 141 12.01 10.50 -6.29
CA VAL A 141 11.43 11.75 -5.80
C VAL A 141 10.62 12.47 -6.89
N VAL A 142 9.56 13.15 -6.47
CA VAL A 142 8.69 13.96 -7.33
C VAL A 142 8.81 15.43 -6.94
N ALA A 143 9.08 16.27 -7.94
CA ALA A 143 9.23 17.71 -7.81
C ALA A 143 7.91 18.45 -8.11
N ALA A 144 7.85 19.74 -7.75
CA ALA A 144 6.68 20.59 -7.91
C ALA A 144 6.45 21.03 -9.38
N ASP A 145 5.82 20.18 -10.18
CA ASP A 145 5.42 20.48 -11.56
C ASP A 145 3.90 20.44 -11.81
N GLY A 146 3.12 20.03 -10.81
CA GLY A 146 1.67 19.94 -10.86
C GLY A 146 1.11 18.69 -11.57
N GLY A 147 1.97 17.81 -12.10
CA GLY A 147 1.60 16.55 -12.74
C GLY A 147 1.47 15.39 -11.76
N TRP A 148 0.76 14.35 -12.17
CA TRP A 148 0.73 13.05 -11.47
C TRP A 148 1.87 12.17 -12.00
N HIS A 149 2.66 11.64 -11.08
CA HIS A 149 3.83 10.80 -11.38
C HIS A 149 3.74 9.48 -10.62
N LEU A 150 3.82 8.36 -11.32
CA LEU A 150 4.01 7.06 -10.67
C LEU A 150 5.45 6.96 -10.17
N THR A 151 5.62 6.82 -8.86
CA THR A 151 6.91 6.51 -8.24
C THR A 151 6.85 5.09 -7.69
N THR A 152 7.85 4.25 -8.04
CA THR A 152 7.84 2.83 -7.66
C THR A 152 9.24 2.29 -7.45
N VAL A 153 9.35 1.33 -6.53
CA VAL A 153 10.46 0.39 -6.42
C VAL A 153 9.90 -1.01 -6.59
N THR A 154 10.58 -1.83 -7.40
CA THR A 154 10.17 -3.19 -7.71
C THR A 154 11.25 -4.20 -7.36
N ASN A 155 10.85 -5.41 -6.97
CA ASN A 155 11.75 -6.53 -6.70
C ASN A 155 12.85 -6.21 -5.67
N PHE A 156 12.54 -5.40 -4.66
CA PHE A 156 13.48 -5.07 -3.60
C PHE A 156 13.53 -6.19 -2.57
N ALA A 157 14.72 -6.71 -2.28
CA ALA A 157 14.91 -7.71 -1.24
C ALA A 157 14.85 -7.06 0.14
N ALA A 158 13.81 -7.39 0.92
CA ALA A 158 13.70 -6.93 2.30
C ALA A 158 14.94 -7.36 3.11
N PRO A 159 15.41 -6.55 4.07
CA PRO A 159 16.52 -6.93 4.95
C PRO A 159 16.27 -8.30 5.58
N ALA A 160 17.31 -9.13 5.69
CA ALA A 160 17.17 -10.51 6.20
C ALA A 160 16.52 -10.60 7.59
N ALA A 161 16.71 -9.57 8.43
CA ALA A 161 16.13 -9.49 9.77
C ALA A 161 14.72 -8.86 9.81
N ALA A 162 14.17 -8.39 8.70
CA ALA A 162 12.91 -7.67 8.68
C ALA A 162 11.71 -8.59 9.01
N GLN A 163 10.84 -8.10 9.90
CA GLN A 163 9.60 -8.75 10.34
C GLN A 163 8.36 -7.87 10.14
N SER A 164 8.55 -6.56 10.09
CA SER A 164 7.50 -5.60 9.75
C SER A 164 8.05 -4.42 8.95
N VAL A 165 7.15 -3.64 8.38
CA VAL A 165 7.47 -2.45 7.58
C VAL A 165 6.45 -1.36 7.84
N ALA A 166 6.90 -0.11 7.85
CA ALA A 166 6.01 1.04 7.80
C ALA A 166 6.19 1.78 6.48
N VAL A 167 5.08 2.09 5.80
CA VAL A 167 5.05 2.91 4.57
C VAL A 167 4.79 4.35 4.97
N TYR A 168 5.58 5.28 4.45
CA TYR A 168 5.50 6.72 4.68
C TYR A 168 5.20 7.46 3.39
N LEU A 169 4.26 8.40 3.46
CA LEU A 169 3.96 9.36 2.39
C LEU A 169 4.79 10.62 2.62
N GLN A 170 6.07 10.57 2.23
CA GLN A 170 7.04 11.60 2.60
C GLN A 170 6.78 12.90 1.84
N VAL A 171 6.73 13.99 2.60
CA VAL A 171 6.65 15.36 2.10
C VAL A 171 7.81 16.13 2.72
N TYR A 172 8.93 16.17 2.00
CA TYR A 172 10.14 16.82 2.46
C TYR A 172 10.15 18.29 2.04
N LYS A 173 10.26 19.18 3.04
CA LYS A 173 10.46 20.61 2.84
C LYS A 173 11.90 21.00 3.13
N ASP A 174 12.58 21.57 2.14
CA ASP A 174 14.03 21.87 2.19
C ASP A 174 14.36 23.16 2.95
N VAL A 175 13.37 24.04 3.14
CA VAL A 175 13.56 25.39 3.67
C VAL A 175 12.67 25.66 4.89
N ALA A 176 13.11 26.60 5.73
CA ALA A 176 12.27 27.14 6.81
C ALA A 176 11.17 28.06 6.25
N GLY A 177 10.05 28.15 6.98
CA GLY A 177 8.89 28.92 6.57
C GLY A 177 8.10 28.28 5.42
N GLY A 178 6.96 28.90 5.07
CA GLY A 178 6.06 28.42 4.03
C GLY A 178 5.47 27.03 4.30
N THR A 179 4.79 26.51 3.29
CA THR A 179 4.21 25.16 3.25
C THR A 179 4.68 24.43 2.00
N PHE A 180 4.86 23.13 2.15
CA PHE A 180 5.06 22.22 1.02
C PHE A 180 4.01 21.13 1.10
N GLU A 181 3.32 20.86 0.00
CA GLU A 181 2.22 19.90 -0.04
C GLU A 181 2.34 18.94 -1.22
N ALA A 182 1.77 17.76 -1.05
CA ALA A 182 1.67 16.75 -2.09
C ALA A 182 0.37 15.96 -1.96
N TYR A 183 -0.05 15.37 -3.06
CA TYR A 183 -1.17 14.46 -3.15
C TYR A 183 -0.63 13.06 -3.44
N PHE A 184 -1.17 12.07 -2.75
CA PHE A 184 -0.83 10.66 -2.91
C PHE A 184 -2.09 9.89 -3.26
N ASP A 185 -1.97 9.02 -4.24
CA ASP A 185 -3.03 8.13 -4.72
C ASP A 185 -2.45 6.76 -5.08
N ARG A 186 -3.28 5.72 -5.07
CA ARG A 186 -2.91 4.32 -5.37
C ARG A 186 -1.64 3.89 -4.64
N VAL A 187 -1.56 4.19 -3.35
CA VAL A 187 -0.40 3.79 -2.53
C VAL A 187 -0.35 2.28 -2.46
N PHE A 188 0.81 1.69 -2.71
CA PHE A 188 0.95 0.25 -2.66
C PHE A 188 2.20 -0.21 -1.94
N PHE A 189 2.06 -1.36 -1.31
CA PHE A 189 3.13 -2.18 -0.76
C PHE A 189 2.66 -3.63 -0.82
N GLY A 190 3.55 -4.53 -1.20
CA GLY A 190 3.27 -5.97 -1.18
C GLY A 190 4.38 -6.80 -1.81
N PRO A 191 4.22 -8.13 -1.88
CA PRO A 191 5.19 -9.00 -2.55
C PRO A 191 5.46 -8.55 -3.99
N ALA A 192 6.61 -8.94 -4.54
CA ALA A 192 6.94 -8.66 -5.93
C ALA A 192 5.78 -9.02 -6.90
N GLY A 193 5.47 -8.11 -7.81
CA GLY A 193 4.31 -8.18 -8.68
C GLY A 193 3.10 -7.37 -8.20
N THR A 194 3.15 -6.75 -7.00
CA THR A 194 2.09 -5.88 -6.47
C THR A 194 2.00 -4.54 -7.21
N THR A 195 3.01 -4.17 -7.98
CA THR A 195 3.02 -2.94 -8.77
C THR A 195 1.73 -2.81 -9.61
N PRO A 196 0.89 -1.80 -9.37
CA PRO A 196 -0.38 -1.67 -10.07
C PRO A 196 -0.15 -1.49 -11.56
N VAL A 197 -0.79 -2.33 -12.37
CA VAL A 197 -0.82 -2.15 -13.82
C VAL A 197 -1.97 -1.21 -14.20
N THR A 198 -1.69 -0.25 -15.07
CA THR A 198 -2.75 0.51 -15.73
C THR A 198 -3.18 -0.28 -16.95
N LEU A 199 -4.39 -0.83 -16.92
CA LEU A 199 -4.98 -1.45 -18.11
C LEU A 199 -5.28 -0.33 -19.12
N GLN A 200 -4.56 -0.31 -20.24
CA GLN A 200 -4.92 0.56 -21.35
C GLN A 200 -6.27 0.08 -21.89
N GLY A 201 -7.30 0.93 -21.79
CA GLY A 201 -8.59 0.65 -22.42
C GLY A 201 -8.40 0.61 -23.92
N PHE A 202 -8.74 -0.52 -24.55
CA PHE A 202 -8.84 -0.58 -26.00
C PHE A 202 -10.18 0.02 -26.40
N SER A 203 -10.19 1.11 -27.18
CA SER A 203 -11.41 1.50 -27.90
C SER A 203 -11.66 0.46 -28.97
N ALA A 204 -12.83 -0.16 -28.96
CA ALA A 204 -13.32 -0.86 -30.14
C ALA A 204 -13.78 0.22 -31.13
N ASP A 205 -13.03 0.39 -32.21
CA ASP A 205 -13.43 1.21 -33.36
C ASP A 205 -14.64 0.62 -34.10
#